data_AF-A0A9P8CVY4-F1
#
_entry.id   AF-A0A9P8CVY4-F1
#
_cell.length_a   1.000
_cell.length_b   1.000
_cell.length_c   1.000
_cell.angle_alpha   90.00
_cell.angle_beta   90.00
_cell.angle_gamma   90.00
#
_symmetry.space_group_name_H-M   'P 1'
#
loop_
_entity.id
_entity.type
_entity.pdbx_description
1 polymer ?
#
loop_
_entity_poly.entity_id
_entity_poly.type
_entity_poly.pdbx_seq_one_letter_code
_entity_poly.pdbx_strand_id
1 'polypeptide(L)'
;MDSFQIFTTSTSLVESVDKKLLVVLRDGRKLIGILRSFDQFANLVLQDTIERIYVGDTYGDIPRGIFIIRGENVVLLGEIDEDKEDESPLRQVPVEDVLQIQREEMEVKAKREKTKLRMLSDQGFSVDAAEFGELY
;
A
#
# COMPACT_ATOMS: atom_id res chain seq x y z
N MET A 1 -0.06 0.54 39.77
CA MET A 1 -0.72 1.72 39.18
C MET A 1 -0.99 1.33 37.74
N ASP A 2 -2.24 1.10 37.40
CA ASP A 2 -2.60 0.75 36.02
C ASP A 2 -2.27 1.93 35.12
N SER A 3 -1.41 1.70 34.14
CA SER A 3 -1.11 2.69 33.12
C SER A 3 -2.38 2.97 32.34
N PHE A 4 -2.90 4.19 32.40
CA PHE A 4 -3.98 4.63 31.52
C PHE A 4 -3.49 4.52 30.08
N GLN A 5 -3.98 3.53 29.35
CA GLN A 5 -3.75 3.41 27.92
C GLN A 5 -4.52 4.52 27.22
N ILE A 6 -3.79 5.44 26.60
CA ILE A 6 -4.38 6.55 25.85
C ILE A 6 -4.68 6.06 24.43
N PHE A 7 -5.96 5.95 24.09
CA PHE A 7 -6.41 5.53 22.76
C PHE A 7 -6.55 6.74 21.84
N THR A 8 -5.41 7.28 21.38
CA THR A 8 -5.40 8.31 20.33
C THR A 8 -4.48 7.87 19.20
N THR A 9 -4.81 8.27 17.96
CA THR A 9 -3.97 8.03 16.78
C THR A 9 -2.54 8.49 17.01
N SER A 10 -2.36 9.66 17.63
CA SER A 10 -1.05 10.20 17.93
C SER A 10 -0.25 9.29 18.86
N THR A 11 -0.88 8.76 19.93
CA THR A 11 -0.20 7.83 20.86
C THR A 11 0.30 6.59 20.14
N SER A 12 -0.49 6.00 19.25
CA SER A 12 -0.08 4.84 18.46
C SER A 12 1.09 5.13 17.51
N LEU A 13 1.14 6.34 16.94
CA LEU A 13 2.20 6.74 16.02
C LEU A 13 3.49 7.18 16.74
N VAL A 14 3.40 7.71 17.96
CA VAL A 14 4.59 8.06 18.76
C VAL A 14 5.50 6.85 18.92
N GLU A 15 4.92 5.68 19.20
CA GLU A 15 5.67 4.42 19.37
C GLU A 15 6.30 3.89 18.08
N SER A 16 5.92 4.46 16.93
CA SER A 16 6.40 4.07 15.60
C SER A 16 7.51 4.99 15.06
N VAL A 17 7.85 6.06 15.79
CA VAL A 17 8.93 6.99 15.39
C VAL A 17 10.28 6.27 15.43
N ASP A 18 11.12 6.58 14.45
CA ASP A 18 12.43 5.96 14.20
C ASP A 18 12.39 4.46 13.89
N LYS A 19 11.19 3.91 13.64
CA LYS A 19 11.00 2.54 13.20
C LYS A 19 10.75 2.45 11.71
N LYS A 20 11.07 1.29 11.14
CA LYS A 20 10.81 0.96 9.74
C LYS A 20 9.37 0.53 9.58
N LEU A 21 8.62 1.25 8.75
CA LEU A 21 7.19 1.02 8.54
C LEU A 21 6.90 0.66 7.10
N LEU A 22 5.91 -0.21 6.91
CA LEU A 22 5.16 -0.36 5.67
C LEU A 22 3.96 0.59 5.73
N VAL A 23 3.76 1.39 4.69
CA VAL A 23 2.62 2.29 4.50
C VAL A 23 1.91 1.94 3.21
N VAL A 24 0.61 1.67 3.28
CA VAL A 24 -0.23 1.39 2.12
C VAL A 24 -1.04 2.63 1.78
N LEU A 25 -0.95 3.07 0.53
CA LEU A 25 -1.64 4.26 0.03
C LEU A 25 -2.96 3.90 -0.68
N ARG A 26 -3.84 4.90 -0.82
CA ARG A 26 -5.15 4.77 -1.47
C ARG A 26 -5.07 4.37 -2.94
N ASP A 27 -4.01 4.77 -3.64
CA ASP A 27 -3.72 4.36 -5.02
C ASP A 27 -3.14 2.94 -5.13
N GLY A 28 -3.02 2.24 -4.00
CA GLY A 28 -2.52 0.88 -3.93
C GLY A 28 -1.00 0.77 -3.85
N ARG A 29 -0.24 1.87 -3.78
CA ARG A 29 1.22 1.82 -3.60
C ARG A 29 1.59 1.37 -2.19
N LYS A 30 2.75 0.70 -2.07
CA LYS A 30 3.33 0.24 -0.81
C LYS A 30 4.67 0.93 -0.62
N LEU A 31 4.77 1.79 0.38
CA LEU A 31 5.99 2.49 0.73
C LEU A 31 6.59 1.86 1.97
N ILE A 32 7.89 1.61 1.96
CA ILE A 32 8.64 1.12 3.13
C ILE A 32 9.70 2.17 3.45
N GLY A 33 9.75 2.64 4.69
CA GLY A 33 10.74 3.65 5.10
C GLY A 33 10.75 3.87 6.60
N ILE A 34 11.69 4.67 7.09
CA ILE A 34 11.83 5.00 8.51
C ILE A 34 10.97 6.22 8.84
N LEU A 35 10.02 6.10 9.77
CA LEU A 35 9.19 7.22 10.19
C LEU A 35 10.00 8.23 11.01
N ARG A 36 10.16 9.46 10.51
CA ARG A 36 10.89 10.52 11.21
C ARG A 36 10.00 11.51 11.93
N SER A 37 8.84 11.81 11.37
CA SER A 37 7.87 12.69 12.03
C SER A 37 6.47 12.44 11.49
N PHE A 38 5.49 12.78 12.30
CA PHE A 38 4.09 12.78 11.93
C PHE A 38 3.32 13.93 12.61
N ASP A 39 2.07 14.15 12.22
CA ASP A 39 1.15 15.07 12.90
C ASP A 39 -0.17 14.38 13.29
N GLN A 40 -1.08 15.11 13.95
CA GLN A 40 -2.38 14.56 14.38
C GLN A 40 -3.32 14.15 13.22
N PHE A 41 -3.01 14.54 11.99
CA PHE A 41 -3.76 14.14 10.79
C PHE A 41 -3.11 12.94 10.09
N ALA A 42 -2.07 12.34 10.69
CA ALA A 42 -1.26 11.28 10.12
C ALA A 42 -0.57 11.69 8.80
N ASN A 43 -0.21 12.96 8.63
CA ASN A 43 0.79 13.32 7.63
C ASN A 43 2.14 12.74 8.09
N LEU A 44 2.86 12.06 7.20
CA LEU A 44 4.07 11.31 7.55
C LEU A 44 5.28 11.86 6.80
N VAL A 45 6.44 11.88 7.46
CA VAL A 45 7.74 12.06 6.83
C VAL A 45 8.52 10.77 6.99
N LEU A 46 8.80 10.11 5.87
CA LEU A 46 9.61 8.91 5.80
C LEU A 46 11.01 9.25 5.27
N GLN A 47 12.02 8.62 5.85
CA GLN A 47 13.40 8.61 5.35
C GLN A 47 13.74 7.24 4.76
N ASP A 48 14.71 7.19 3.84
CA ASP A 48 15.22 5.97 3.23
C ASP A 48 14.10 5.12 2.62
N THR A 49 13.13 5.83 2.03
CA THR A 49 11.89 5.26 1.53
C THR A 49 12.15 4.51 0.24
N ILE A 50 11.62 3.30 0.15
CA ILE A 50 11.45 2.54 -1.08
C ILE A 50 9.95 2.41 -1.38
N GLU A 51 9.62 2.30 -2.65
CA GLU A 51 8.32 1.82 -3.09
C GLU A 51 8.46 0.38 -3.56
N ARG A 52 7.72 -0.53 -2.92
CA ARG A 52 7.78 -1.96 -3.22
C ARG A 52 6.55 -2.38 -4.01
N ILE A 53 6.79 -3.01 -5.15
CA ILE A 53 5.76 -3.57 -6.02
C ILE A 53 5.75 -5.08 -5.82
N TYR A 54 4.59 -5.64 -5.49
CA TYR A 54 4.39 -7.08 -5.29
C TYR A 54 3.56 -7.66 -6.43
N VAL A 55 4.03 -8.75 -7.03
CA VAL A 55 3.35 -9.44 -8.14
C VAL A 55 3.61 -10.94 -8.03
N GLY A 56 2.56 -11.73 -7.78
CA GLY A 56 2.69 -13.18 -7.56
C GLY A 56 3.65 -13.52 -6.42
N ASP A 57 4.69 -14.28 -6.72
CA ASP A 57 5.78 -14.69 -5.81
C ASP A 57 7.02 -13.78 -5.90
N THR A 58 6.90 -12.63 -6.56
CA THR A 58 8.01 -11.69 -6.78
C THR A 58 7.74 -10.29 -6.26
N TYR A 59 8.81 -9.54 -6.02
CA TYR A 59 8.74 -8.12 -5.70
C TYR A 59 9.90 -7.32 -6.29
N GLY A 60 9.74 -6.00 -6.35
CA GLY A 60 10.77 -5.07 -6.85
C GLY A 60 10.68 -3.72 -6.15
N ASP A 61 11.83 -3.08 -5.94
CA ASP A 61 11.98 -1.89 -5.11
C ASP A 61 12.45 -0.68 -5.91
N ILE A 62 11.72 0.43 -5.76
CA ILE A 62 12.06 1.72 -6.38
C ILE A 62 12.51 2.68 -5.28
N PRO A 63 13.75 3.18 -5.30
CA PRO A 63 14.21 4.14 -4.29
C PRO A 63 13.46 5.47 -4.43
N ARG A 64 12.99 6.00 -3.29
CA ARG A 64 12.28 7.29 -3.19
C ARG A 64 12.99 8.29 -2.27
N GLY A 65 13.82 7.82 -1.33
CA GLY A 65 14.59 8.69 -0.43
C GLY A 65 13.70 9.31 0.66
N ILE A 66 13.72 10.64 0.80
CA ILE A 66 12.83 11.33 1.73
C ILE A 66 11.45 11.50 1.07
N PHE A 67 10.41 11.04 1.74
CA PHE A 67 9.05 11.06 1.20
C PHE A 67 8.07 11.65 2.21
N ILE A 68 7.28 12.63 1.77
CA ILE A 68 6.23 13.25 2.58
C ILE A 68 4.89 12.74 2.09
N ILE A 69 4.12 12.12 2.99
CA ILE A 69 2.82 11.52 2.69
C ILE A 69 1.75 12.36 3.38
N ARG A 70 0.71 12.73 2.62
CA ARG A 70 -0.46 13.38 3.18
C ARG A 70 -1.42 12.36 3.77
N GLY A 71 -1.88 12.58 5.00
CA GLY A 71 -2.54 11.58 5.84
C GLY A 71 -3.83 11.01 5.26
N GLU A 72 -4.60 11.79 4.48
CA GLU A 72 -5.82 11.25 3.84
C GLU A 72 -5.56 10.20 2.75
N ASN A 73 -4.32 10.09 2.28
CA ASN A 73 -3.91 9.08 1.31
C ASN A 73 -3.41 7.80 1.98
N VAL A 74 -3.22 7.79 3.30
CA VAL A 74 -2.83 6.61 4.06
C VAL A 74 -4.06 5.72 4.28
N VAL A 75 -3.95 4.46 3.91
CA VAL A 75 -4.98 3.43 4.18
C VAL A 75 -4.65 2.72 5.48
N LEU A 76 -3.40 2.25 5.60
CA LEU A 76 -2.87 1.62 6.81
C LEU A 76 -1.35 1.78 6.85
N LEU A 77 -0.79 1.60 8.03
CA LEU A 77 0.64 1.49 8.26
C LEU A 77 0.92 0.48 9.37
N GLY A 78 2.10 -0.13 9.34
CA GLY A 78 2.54 -1.08 10.35
C GLY A 78 4.07 -1.17 10.40
N GLU A 79 4.60 -1.41 11.59
CA GLU A 79 6.01 -1.70 11.80
C GLU A 79 6.41 -2.99 11.07
N ILE A 80 7.57 -2.96 10.41
CA ILE A 80 8.16 -4.11 9.76
C ILE A 80 9.10 -4.80 10.76
N ASP A 81 8.91 -6.09 10.91
CA ASP A 81 9.82 -6.99 11.61
C ASP A 81 10.86 -7.49 10.59
N GLU A 82 12.13 -7.08 10.78
CA GLU A 82 13.19 -7.38 9.83
C GLU A 82 13.51 -8.88 9.75
N ASP A 83 13.40 -9.61 10.86
CA ASP A 83 13.67 -11.05 10.90
C ASP A 83 12.63 -11.80 10.05
N LYS A 84 11.35 -11.41 10.14
CA LYS A 84 10.28 -12.01 9.32
C LYS A 84 10.37 -11.63 7.85
N GLU A 85 10.90 -10.46 7.55
CA GLU A 85 11.06 -10.00 6.17
C GLU A 85 12.14 -10.82 5.46
N ASP A 86 13.23 -11.16 6.15
CA ASP A 86 14.30 -12.01 5.63
C ASP A 86 13.86 -13.47 5.39
N GLU A 87 12.87 -13.95 6.15
CA GLU A 87 12.26 -15.28 5.98
C GLU A 87 11.20 -15.33 4.84
N SER A 88 10.93 -14.21 4.19
CA SER A 88 9.89 -14.12 3.16
C SER A 88 10.19 -15.05 1.97
N PRO A 89 9.20 -15.83 1.48
CA PRO A 89 9.38 -16.68 0.30
C PRO A 89 9.42 -15.88 -1.01
N LEU A 90 9.21 -14.55 -0.95
CA LEU A 90 9.13 -13.70 -2.13
C LEU A 90 10.51 -13.43 -2.72
N ARG A 91 10.61 -13.49 -4.04
CA ARG A 91 11.86 -13.29 -4.76
C ARG A 91 11.98 -11.86 -5.30
N GLN A 92 13.06 -11.17 -4.95
CA GLN A 92 13.37 -9.86 -5.53
C GLN A 92 13.77 -10.01 -7.00
N VAL A 93 13.23 -9.17 -7.88
CA VAL A 93 13.61 -9.07 -9.29
C VAL A 93 13.78 -7.60 -9.70
N PRO A 94 14.44 -7.32 -10.83
CA PRO A 94 14.58 -5.95 -11.34
C PRO A 94 13.23 -5.24 -11.47
N VAL A 95 13.23 -3.92 -11.26
CA VAL A 95 12.01 -3.11 -11.27
C VAL A 95 11.30 -3.20 -12.62
N GLU A 96 12.06 -3.22 -13.71
CA GLU A 96 11.55 -3.34 -15.07
C GLU A 96 10.75 -4.63 -15.26
N ASP A 97 11.26 -5.75 -14.74
CA ASP A 97 10.62 -7.05 -14.83
C ASP A 97 9.32 -7.08 -14.01
N VAL A 98 9.32 -6.56 -12.77
CA VAL A 98 8.10 -6.51 -11.94
C VAL A 98 7.03 -5.65 -12.59
N LEU A 99 7.41 -4.49 -13.14
CA LEU A 99 6.47 -3.59 -13.81
C LEU A 99 5.85 -4.24 -15.06
N GLN A 100 6.63 -5.05 -15.79
CA GLN A 100 6.10 -5.81 -16.90
C GLN A 100 5.08 -6.85 -16.44
N ILE A 101 5.43 -7.69 -15.45
CA ILE A 101 4.54 -8.72 -14.93
C ILE A 101 3.27 -8.09 -14.35
N GLN A 102 3.40 -6.97 -13.61
CA GLN A 102 2.28 -6.23 -13.04
C GLN A 102 1.33 -5.75 -14.13
N ARG A 103 1.84 -5.21 -15.23
CA ARG A 103 1.03 -4.71 -16.34
C ARG A 103 0.24 -5.84 -16.98
N GLU A 104 0.89 -6.97 -17.25
CA GLU A 104 0.24 -8.16 -17.82
C GLU A 104 -0.87 -8.69 -16.90
N GLU A 105 -0.63 -8.78 -15.58
CA GLU A 105 -1.63 -9.22 -14.61
C GLU A 105 -2.81 -8.24 -14.51
N MET A 106 -2.55 -6.93 -14.48
CA MET A 106 -3.60 -5.90 -14.45
C MET A 106 -4.48 -5.94 -15.70
N GLU A 107 -3.90 -6.13 -16.90
CA GLU A 107 -4.66 -6.26 -18.14
C GLU A 107 -5.56 -7.49 -18.15
N VAL A 108 -5.06 -8.62 -17.65
CA VAL A 108 -5.85 -9.86 -17.52
C VAL A 108 -6.97 -9.68 -16.49
N LYS A 109 -6.66 -9.07 -15.34
CA LYS A 109 -7.64 -8.81 -14.28
C LYS A 109 -8.73 -7.85 -14.76
N ALA A 110 -8.38 -6.76 -15.42
CA ALA A 110 -9.34 -5.79 -15.95
C ALA A 110 -10.31 -6.42 -16.96
N LYS A 111 -9.83 -7.28 -17.86
CA LYS A 111 -10.69 -8.02 -18.81
C LYS A 111 -11.67 -8.95 -18.09
N ARG A 112 -11.19 -9.66 -17.05
CA ARG A 112 -12.00 -10.56 -16.23
C ARG A 112 -13.04 -9.81 -15.40
N GLU A 113 -12.64 -8.69 -14.81
CA GLU A 113 -13.47 -7.82 -13.99
C GLU A 113 -14.58 -7.18 -14.80
N LYS A 114 -14.26 -6.62 -15.99
CA LYS A 114 -15.26 -6.09 -16.93
C LYS A 114 -16.32 -7.13 -17.29
N THR A 115 -15.89 -8.37 -17.54
CA THR A 115 -16.82 -9.46 -17.85
C THR A 115 -17.69 -9.83 -16.65
N LYS A 116 -17.10 -9.93 -15.46
CA LYS A 116 -17.79 -10.23 -14.21
C LYS A 116 -18.83 -9.15 -13.86
N LEU A 117 -18.47 -7.88 -13.95
CA LEU A 117 -19.36 -6.75 -13.66
C LEU A 117 -20.53 -6.70 -14.63
N ARG A 118 -20.31 -6.98 -15.93
CA ARG A 118 -21.41 -7.09 -16.90
C ARG A 118 -22.40 -8.18 -16.50
N MET A 119 -21.92 -9.37 -16.16
CA MET A 119 -22.77 -10.48 -15.73
C MET A 119 -23.57 -10.16 -14.46
N LEU A 120 -22.96 -9.46 -13.49
CA LEU A 120 -23.63 -9.05 -12.26
C LEU A 120 -24.69 -7.97 -12.54
N SER A 121 -24.38 -7.01 -13.41
CA SER A 121 -25.33 -5.98 -13.82
C SER A 121 -26.55 -6.58 -14.54
N ASP A 122 -26.34 -7.54 -15.45
CA ASP A 122 -27.42 -8.26 -16.13
C ASP A 122 -28.34 -9.02 -15.14
N GLN A 123 -27.83 -9.37 -13.96
CA GLN A 123 -28.57 -10.02 -12.87
C GLN A 123 -29.21 -9.03 -11.88
N GLY A 124 -29.10 -7.72 -12.12
CA GLY A 124 -29.71 -6.67 -11.29
C GLY A 124 -28.89 -6.31 -10.04
N PHE A 125 -27.63 -6.72 -9.94
CA PHE A 125 -26.75 -6.25 -8.87
C PHE A 125 -26.26 -4.82 -9.17
N SER A 126 -26.23 -3.97 -8.14
CA SER A 126 -25.64 -2.64 -8.21
C SER A 126 -24.12 -2.75 -8.35
N VAL A 127 -23.59 -2.25 -9.47
CA VAL A 127 -22.16 -2.09 -9.71
C VAL A 127 -21.84 -0.60 -9.63
N ASP A 128 -20.79 -0.22 -8.89
CA ASP A 128 -20.44 1.19 -8.69
C ASP A 128 -19.92 1.79 -10.00
N ALA A 129 -20.51 2.92 -10.43
CA ALA A 129 -20.24 3.52 -11.74
C ALA A 129 -18.83 4.10 -11.88
N ALA A 130 -18.11 4.32 -10.77
CA ALA A 130 -16.75 4.86 -10.78
C ALA A 130 -15.71 3.91 -11.43
N GLU A 131 -16.02 2.62 -11.54
CA GLU A 131 -15.18 1.66 -12.29
C GLU A 131 -15.51 1.62 -13.79
N PHE A 132 -16.65 2.19 -14.20
CA PHE A 132 -17.04 2.34 -15.60
C PHE A 132 -16.60 3.72 -16.09
N GLY A 133 -15.28 3.87 -16.33
CA GLY A 133 -14.80 4.94 -17.20
C GLY A 133 -15.54 4.87 -18.53
N GLU A 134 -16.39 5.86 -18.78
CA GLU A 134 -17.22 6.06 -19.99
C GLU A 134 -18.47 5.18 -20.12
N LEU A 135 -19.62 5.71 -19.69
CA LEU A 135 -20.92 5.55 -20.38
C LEU A 135 -21.82 6.77 -20.09
N TYR A 136 -21.63 7.84 -20.86
CA TYR A 136 -22.69 8.68 -21.43
C TYR A 136 -22.27 9.07 -22.84
#